data_AF-A0A8H9R0N4-F1
#
_entry.id   AF-A0A8H9R0N4-F1
#
_cell.length_a   1.000
_cell.length_b   1.000
_cell.length_c   1.000
_cell.angle_alpha   90.00
_cell.angle_beta   90.00
_cell.angle_gamma   90.00
#
_symmetry.space_group_name_H-M   'P 1'
#
loop_
_entity.id
_entity.type
_entity.pdbx_description
1 polymer ?
#
loop_
_entity_poly.entity_id
_entity_poly.type
_entity_poly.pdbx_seq_one_letter_code
_entity_poly.pdbx_strand_id
1 'polypeptide(L)' 'MKVFTFDDLEFIAMVLNKILDANKSNIKYIKKKEHISKSDIEILMEYSKLEMKLRIIIDKIELLSNERNIL' A
#
# COMPACT_ATOMS: atom_id res chain seq x y z
N MET A 1 4.50 -25.73 5.86
CA MET A 1 4.32 -24.37 5.31
C MET A 1 2.85 -24.00 5.55
N LYS A 2 2.55 -22.94 6.30
CA LYS A 2 1.16 -22.49 6.44
C LYS A 2 0.77 -21.81 5.14
N VAL A 3 -0.27 -22.31 4.49
CA VAL A 3 -0.86 -21.72 3.28
C VAL A 3 -1.90 -20.72 3.76
N PHE A 4 -1.89 -19.50 3.22
CA PHE A 4 -2.93 -18.51 3.51
C PHE A 4 -4.25 -18.96 2.88
N THR A 5 -5.34 -18.86 3.64
CA THR A 5 -6.69 -19.06 3.12
C THR A 5 -7.14 -17.83 2.33
N PHE A 6 -8.27 -17.95 1.63
CA PHE A 6 -8.87 -16.81 0.93
C PHE A 6 -9.25 -15.68 1.90
N ASP A 7 -9.90 -16.01 3.03
CA ASP A 7 -10.27 -15.03 4.05
C ASP A 7 -9.03 -14.33 4.63
N ASP A 8 -7.91 -15.05 4.79
CA ASP A 8 -6.64 -14.45 5.20
C ASP A 8 -6.15 -13.42 4.16
N LEU A 9 -6.23 -13.75 2.87
CA LEU A 9 -5.80 -12.87 1.79
C LEU A 9 -6.68 -11.61 1.69
N GLU A 10 -8.01 -11.75 1.81
CA GLU A 10 -8.93 -10.60 1.86
C GLU A 10 -8.65 -9.70 3.06
N PHE A 11 -8.45 -10.30 4.24
CA PHE A 11 -8.10 -9.54 5.44
C PHE A 11 -6.78 -8.79 5.27
N ILE A 12 -5.75 -9.44 4.73
CA ILE A 12 -4.46 -8.82 4.45
C ILE A 12 -4.63 -7.66 3.46
N ALA A 13 -5.37 -7.85 2.36
CA ALA A 13 -5.64 -6.79 1.39
C ALA A 13 -6.32 -5.59 2.04
N MET A 14 -7.33 -5.82 2.90
CA MET A 14 -8.00 -4.75 3.64
C MET A 14 -7.03 -3.98 4.54
N VAL A 15 -6.17 -4.67 5.29
CA VAL A 15 -5.17 -4.02 6.16
C VAL A 15 -4.16 -3.21 5.35
N LEU A 16 -3.64 -3.78 4.26
CA LEU A 16 -2.68 -3.10 3.38
C LEU A 16 -3.29 -1.86 2.73
N ASN A 17 -4.56 -1.91 2.33
CA ASN A 17 -5.28 -0.74 1.80
C ASN A 17 -5.39 0.38 2.85
N LYS A 18 -5.68 0.08 4.12
CA LYS A 18 -5.69 1.08 5.19
C LYS A 18 -4.31 1.74 5.37
N ILE A 19 -3.23 0.96 5.30
CA ILE A 19 -1.86 1.47 5.39
C ILE A 19 -1.55 2.36 4.18
N LEU A 20 -1.95 1.94 2.97
CA LEU A 20 -1.78 2.71 1.74
C LEU A 20 -2.48 4.08 1.82
N ASP A 21 -3.69 4.13 2.36
CA ASP A 21 -4.43 5.39 2.50
C ASP A 21 -3.82 6.34 3.53
N ALA A 22 -3.30 5.81 4.64
CA ALA A 22 -2.51 6.58 5.60
C ALA A 22 -1.23 7.15 4.94
N ASN A 23 -0.53 6.34 4.14
CA ASN A 23 0.68 6.77 3.44
C ASN A 23 0.39 7.89 2.43
N LYS A 24 -0.70 7.77 1.64
CA LYS A 24 -1.16 8.84 0.73
C LYS A 24 -1.47 10.13 1.47
N SER A 25 -2.10 10.03 2.64
CA SER A 25 -2.42 11.18 3.50
C SER A 25 -1.14 11.88 3.98
N ASN A 26 -0.12 11.13 4.38
CA ASN A 26 1.18 11.67 4.78
C ASN A 26 1.90 12.37 3.63
N ILE A 27 1.93 11.77 2.43
CA ILE A 27 2.49 12.39 1.22
C ILE A 27 1.79 13.72 0.93
N LYS A 28 0.45 13.72 0.97
CA LYS A 28 -0.36 14.93 0.72
C LYS A 28 -0.09 16.02 1.76
N TYR A 29 0.10 15.64 3.02
CA TYR A 29 0.44 16.58 4.08
C TYR A 29 1.78 17.27 3.83
N ILE A 30 2.83 16.51 3.50
CA ILE A 30 4.16 17.08 3.23
C ILE A 30 4.11 18.01 2.02
N LYS A 31 3.45 17.59 0.92
CA LYS A 31 3.30 18.41 -0.30
C LYS A 31 2.57 19.73 -0.10
N LYS A 32 1.83 19.90 1.00
CA LYS A 32 1.10 21.13 1.33
C LYS A 32 1.91 22.11 2.17
N LYS A 33 3.09 21.74 2.66
CA LYS A 33 3.96 22.67 3.38
C LYS A 33 4.38 23.82 2.46
N GLU A 34 4.36 25.04 2.98
CA GLU A 34 4.79 26.24 2.23
C GLU A 34 6.27 26.18 1.84
N HIS A 35 7.08 25.54 2.68
CA HIS A 35 8.50 25.31 2.44
C HIS A 35 8.83 23.82 2.61
N ILE A 36 9.49 23.27 1.60
CA ILE A 36 9.92 21.87 1.57
C ILE A 36 11.42 21.83 1.90
N SER A 37 11.76 21.15 2.99
CA SER A 37 13.15 20.92 3.39
C SER A 37 13.76 19.71 2.67
N LYS A 38 15.08 19.56 2.75
CA LYS A 38 15.77 18.34 2.28
C LYS A 38 15.24 17.08 2.98
N SER A 39 15.00 17.13 4.29
CA SER A 39 14.42 16.02 5.05
C SER A 39 13.00 15.67 4.59
N ASP A 40 12.20 16.65 4.18
CA ASP A 40 10.87 16.38 3.62
C ASP A 40 10.96 15.61 2.30
N ILE A 41 11.96 15.91 1.46
CA ILE A 41 12.20 15.19 0.21
C ILE A 41 12.61 13.74 0.51
N GLU A 42 13.51 13.52 1.46
CA GLU A 42 13.94 12.19 1.87
C GLU A 42 12.76 11.34 2.38
N ILE A 43 11.91 11.92 3.25
CA ILE A 43 10.69 11.27 3.73
C ILE A 43 9.70 11.00 2.59
N LEU A 44 9.52 11.93 1.66
CA LEU A 44 8.67 11.73 0.48
C LEU A 44 9.16 10.56 -0.38
N MET A 45 10.48 10.42 -0.58
CA MET A 45 11.04 9.30 -1.32
C MET A 45 10.75 7.96 -0.63
N GLU A 46 10.83 7.91 0.70
CA GLU A 46 10.49 6.71 1.48
C GLU A 46 9.01 6.35 1.36
N TYR A 47 8.11 7.33 1.54
CA TYR A 47 6.67 7.11 1.40
C TYR A 47 6.27 6.72 -0.03
N SER A 48 6.89 7.29 -1.07
CA SER A 48 6.63 6.87 -2.44
C SER A 48 7.13 5.45 -2.72
N LYS A 49 8.28 5.04 -2.16
CA LYS A 49 8.75 3.65 -2.25
C LYS A 49 7.80 2.68 -1.54
N LEU A 50 7.29 3.07 -0.37
CA LEU A 50 6.32 2.27 0.38
C LEU A 50 5.02 2.11 -0.42
N GLU A 51 4.48 3.19 -0.98
CA GLU A 51 3.28 3.17 -1.83
C GLU A 51 3.42 2.18 -2.99
N MET A 52 4.55 2.23 -3.71
CA MET A 52 4.82 1.32 -4.83
C MET A 52 4.85 -0.15 -4.38
N LYS A 53 5.50 -0.45 -3.24
CA LYS A 53 5.56 -1.83 -2.70
C LYS A 53 4.17 -2.33 -2.28
N LEU A 54 3.39 -1.49 -1.61
CA LEU A 54 2.04 -1.83 -1.17
C LEU A 54 1.14 -2.13 -2.37
N ARG A 55 1.19 -1.31 -3.42
CA ARG A 55 0.45 -1.55 -4.67
C ARG A 55 0.76 -2.90 -5.29
N ILE A 56 2.04 -3.22 -5.48
CA ILE A 56 2.45 -4.51 -6.07
C ILE A 56 1.91 -5.70 -5.26
N ILE A 57 1.88 -5.61 -3.93
CA ILE A 57 1.39 -6.70 -3.07
C ILE A 57 -0.14 -6.79 -3.15
N ILE A 58 -0.84 -5.66 -3.06
CA ILE A 58 -2.31 -5.61 -3.15
C ILE A 58 -2.77 -6.15 -4.50
N ASP A 59 -2.18 -5.69 -5.61
CA ASP A 59 -2.55 -6.13 -6.96
C ASP A 59 -2.35 -7.65 -7.13
N LYS A 60 -1.29 -8.23 -6.52
CA LYS A 60 -1.07 -9.68 -6.52
C LYS A 60 -2.12 -10.44 -5.71
N ILE A 61 -2.53 -9.90 -4.57
CA ILE A 61 -3.59 -10.51 -3.75
C ILE A 61 -4.92 -10.46 -4.51
N GLU A 62 -5.26 -9.33 -5.12
CA GLU A 62 -6.48 -9.17 -5.92
C GLU A 62 -6.50 -10.13 -7.13
N LEU A 63 -5.36 -10.31 -7.81
CA LEU A 63 -5.24 -11.29 -8.90
C LEU A 63 -5.53 -12.71 -8.41
N LEU A 64 -4.91 -13.13 -7.31
CA LEU A 64 -5.13 -14.45 -6.71
C LEU A 64 -6.59 -14.67 -6.28
N SER A 65 -7.25 -13.62 -5.78
CA SER A 65 -8.68 -13.66 -5.44
C SER A 65 -9.57 -13.78 -6.68
N ASN A 66 -9.24 -13.07 -7.76
CA ASN A 66 -10.03 -13.06 -9.01
C ASN A 66 -9.89 -14.35 -9.82
N GLU A 67 -8.70 -14.96 -9.86
CA GLU A 67 -8.47 -16.25 -10.52
C GLU A 67 -9.36 -17.37 -9.94
N ARG A 68 -9.77 -17.24 -8.67
CA ARG A 68 -10.68 -18.20 -8.02
C ARG A 68 -12.15 -18.03 -8.41
N ASN A 69 -12.59 -16.83 -8.79
CA ASN A 69 -13.97 -16.56 -9.22
C ASN A 69 -14.29 -17.08 -10.64
N ILE A 70 -13.29 -17.65 -11.33
CA ILE A 70 -13.41 -18.19 -12.68
C ILE A 70 -13.55 -19.73 -12.67
N LEU A 71 -13.32 -20.39 -11.52
CA LEU A 71 -13.48 -21.84 -11.30
C LEU A 71 -14.84 -22.17 -10.68
#